data_AF-A0A1W1H541-F1
#
_entry.id   AF-A0A1W1H541-F1
#
_cell.length_a   1.000
_cell.length_b   1.000
_cell.length_c   1.000
_cell.angle_alpha   90.00
_cell.angle_beta   90.00
_cell.angle_gamma   90.00
#
_symmetry.space_group_name_H-M   'P 1'
#
loop_
_entity.id
_entity.type
_entity.pdbx_description
1 polymer ?
#
loop_
_entity_poly.entity_id
_entity_poly.type
_entity_poly.pdbx_seq_one_letter_code
_entity_poly.pdbx_strand_id
1 'polypeptide(L)'
;MSRQPLIDNDGEVRELTSEDFKNMRPVSEVLPKELLDALPKRGRIPKTNPKKQLTIRLNSEIVDFFKARGKGWQTEINNILQEYVNSK
;
A
#
# COMPACT_ATOMS: atom_id res chain seq x y z
N MET A 1 17.57 37.49 -18.73
CA MET A 1 16.96 38.29 -17.65
C MET A 1 16.93 37.43 -16.40
N SER A 2 17.41 37.93 -15.27
CA SER A 2 17.37 37.22 -13.99
C SER A 2 15.91 37.04 -13.55
N ARG A 3 15.54 35.80 -13.21
CA ARG A 3 14.21 35.47 -12.69
C ARG A 3 14.06 36.10 -11.30
N GLN A 4 12.90 36.70 -11.03
CA GLN A 4 12.57 37.10 -9.66
C GLN A 4 12.54 35.86 -8.74
N PRO A 5 13.05 35.97 -7.51
CA PRO A 5 13.01 34.86 -6.55
C PRO A 5 11.56 34.43 -6.30
N LEU A 6 11.37 33.15 -5.97
CA LEU A 6 10.04 32.60 -5.72
C LEU A 6 9.48 33.04 -4.36
N ILE A 7 10.38 33.37 -3.43
CA ILE A 7 10.10 33.74 -2.04
C ILE A 7 10.63 35.16 -1.83
N ASP A 8 9.86 36.01 -1.16
CA ASP A 8 10.29 37.35 -0.76
C ASP A 8 11.03 37.36 0.60
N ASN A 9 11.38 38.55 1.11
CA ASN A 9 12.11 38.67 2.38
C ASN A 9 11.26 38.28 3.60
N ASP A 10 9.94 38.31 3.47
CA ASP A 10 8.99 37.96 4.52
C ASP A 10 8.65 36.44 4.49
N GLY A 11 9.16 35.71 3.49
CA GLY A 11 8.96 34.28 3.34
C GLY A 11 7.72 33.91 2.53
N GLU A 12 7.04 34.87 1.93
CA GLU A 12 5.83 34.64 1.14
C GLU A 12 6.17 34.18 -0.27
N VAL A 13 5.37 33.23 -0.76
CA VAL A 13 5.54 32.64 -2.10
C VAL A 13 4.72 33.44 -3.10
N ARG A 14 5.38 34.02 -4.12
CA ARG A 14 4.67 34.71 -5.21
C ARG A 14 3.79 33.75 -6.01
N GLU A 15 2.84 34.30 -6.77
CA GLU A 15 1.99 33.50 -7.66
C GLU A 15 2.82 32.63 -8.63
N LEU A 16 2.44 31.35 -8.73
CA LEU A 16 3.09 30.38 -9.61
C LEU A 16 2.63 30.61 -11.06
N THR A 17 3.61 30.83 -11.93
CA THR A 17 3.41 30.98 -13.38
C THR A 17 3.61 29.64 -14.10
N SER A 18 3.13 29.54 -15.34
CA SER A 18 3.35 28.35 -16.18
C SER A 18 4.83 28.01 -16.40
N GLU A 19 5.73 29.00 -16.31
CA GLU A 19 7.18 28.77 -16.38
C GLU A 19 7.74 28.13 -15.11
N ASP A 20 7.13 28.34 -13.95
CA ASP A 20 7.52 27.67 -12.69
C ASP A 20 7.28 26.16 -12.80
N PHE A 21 6.14 25.75 -13.36
CA PHE A 21 5.79 24.34 -13.53
C PHE A 21 6.73 23.58 -14.48
N LYS A 22 7.29 24.24 -15.50
CA LYS A 22 8.25 23.62 -16.43
C LYS A 22 9.54 23.16 -15.76
N ASN A 23 9.87 23.73 -14.59
CA ASN A 23 11.08 23.42 -13.84
C ASN A 23 10.83 22.45 -12.67
N MET A 24 9.59 22.04 -12.43
CA MET A 24 9.29 21.05 -11.40
C MET A 24 9.84 19.67 -11.81
N ARG A 25 10.47 18.98 -10.85
CA ARG A 25 11.13 17.69 -11.06
C ARG A 25 10.58 16.65 -10.08
N PRO A 26 10.66 15.34 -10.43
CA PRO A 26 10.26 14.28 -9.52
C PRO A 26 10.99 14.40 -8.18
N VAL A 27 10.26 14.19 -7.07
CA VAL A 27 10.79 14.25 -5.71
C VAL A 27 12.07 13.42 -5.53
N SER A 28 12.15 12.27 -6.19
CA SER A 28 13.32 11.38 -6.20
C SER A 28 14.60 12.00 -6.76
N GLU A 29 14.50 13.06 -7.56
CA GLU A 29 15.65 13.73 -8.18
C GLU A 29 16.10 14.99 -7.42
N VAL A 30 15.23 15.57 -6.59
CA VAL A 30 15.48 16.84 -5.90
C VAL A 30 15.76 16.68 -4.41
N LEU A 31 15.20 15.66 -3.76
CA LEU A 31 15.43 15.43 -2.33
C LEU A 31 16.69 14.58 -2.09
N PRO A 32 17.49 14.86 -1.05
CA PRO A 32 18.54 13.98 -0.59
C PRO A 32 17.99 12.59 -0.25
N LYS A 33 18.80 11.54 -0.50
CA LYS A 33 18.40 10.14 -0.32
C LYS A 33 17.88 9.84 1.09
N GLU A 34 18.55 10.38 2.11
CA GLU A 34 18.15 10.20 3.52
C GLU A 34 16.73 10.70 3.80
N LEU A 35 16.37 11.85 3.20
CA LEU A 35 15.05 12.43 3.36
C LEU A 35 13.99 11.67 2.56
N LEU A 36 14.36 11.16 1.37
CA LEU A 36 13.48 10.30 0.56
C LEU A 36 13.13 9.00 1.27
N ASP A 37 14.11 8.36 1.91
CA ASP A 37 13.92 7.09 2.62
C ASP A 37 13.06 7.26 3.89
N ALA A 38 13.03 8.47 4.47
CA ALA A 38 12.17 8.81 5.60
C ALA A 38 10.69 9.08 5.21
N LEU A 39 10.40 9.29 3.92
CA LEU A 39 9.02 9.52 3.48
C LEU A 39 8.18 8.24 3.61
N PRO A 40 6.90 8.35 4.03
CA PRO A 40 6.02 7.19 4.12
C PRO A 40 5.82 6.61 2.72
N LYS A 41 6.13 5.31 2.58
CA LYS A 41 5.87 4.58 1.33
C LYS A 41 4.37 4.61 1.04
N ARG A 42 3.99 5.17 -0.11
CA ARG A 42 2.60 5.14 -0.59
C ARG A 42 2.19 3.71 -0.91
N GLY A 43 1.03 3.29 -0.41
CA GLY A 43 0.42 1.99 -0.71
C GLY A 43 0.11 1.17 0.54
N ARG A 44 -0.50 -0.01 0.32
CA ARG A 44 -0.80 -0.96 1.39
C ARG A 44 0.50 -1.51 1.95
N ILE A 45 0.73 -1.32 3.24
CA ILE A 45 1.87 -1.94 3.94
C ILE A 45 1.79 -3.47 3.73
N PRO A 46 2.86 -4.11 3.25
CA PRO A 46 2.91 -5.56 3.11
C PRO A 46 2.56 -6.23 4.45
N LYS A 47 1.67 -7.22 4.41
CA LYS A 47 1.39 -8.02 5.61
C LYS A 47 2.59 -8.91 5.92
N THR A 48 2.98 -9.00 7.18
CA THR A 48 4.07 -9.88 7.65
C THR A 48 3.80 -11.35 7.34
N ASN A 49 2.54 -11.79 7.42
CA ASN A 49 2.12 -13.14 7.05
C ASN A 49 0.87 -13.10 6.15
N PRO A 50 1.02 -12.99 4.82
CA PRO A 50 -0.11 -12.96 3.90
C PRO A 50 -0.72 -14.36 3.72
N LYS A 51 -2.04 -14.42 3.52
CA LYS A 51 -2.72 -15.65 3.09
C LYS A 51 -2.15 -16.06 1.72
N LYS A 52 -1.78 -17.34 1.58
CA LYS A 52 -1.32 -17.90 0.31
C LYS A 52 -2.51 -18.50 -0.44
N GLN A 53 -2.70 -18.11 -1.70
CA GLN A 53 -3.66 -18.77 -2.57
C GLN A 53 -3.04 -20.10 -3.04
N LEU A 54 -3.68 -21.21 -2.69
CA LEU A 54 -3.23 -22.56 -3.03
C LEU A 54 -4.37 -23.33 -3.68
N THR A 55 -4.02 -24.19 -4.64
CA THR A 55 -4.96 -25.15 -5.23
C THR A 55 -4.85 -26.46 -4.47
N ILE A 56 -5.68 -26.64 -3.44
CA ILE A 56 -5.79 -27.89 -2.69
C ILE A 56 -7.07 -28.64 -3.07
N ARG A 57 -7.04 -29.97 -3.03
CA ARG A 57 -8.23 -30.80 -3.17
C ARG A 57 -8.72 -31.19 -1.78
N LEU A 58 -10.02 -31.01 -1.55
CA LEU A 58 -10.72 -31.40 -0.33
C LEU A 58 -11.84 -32.37 -0.72
N ASN A 59 -12.28 -33.21 0.23
CA ASN A 59 -13.43 -34.08 0.02
C ASN A 59 -14.68 -33.26 -0.32
N SER A 60 -15.55 -33.76 -1.21
CA SER A 60 -16.72 -32.99 -1.65
C SER A 60 -17.65 -32.66 -0.48
N GLU A 61 -17.88 -33.61 0.42
CA GLU A 61 -18.72 -33.44 1.62
C GLU A 61 -18.28 -32.24 2.47
N ILE A 62 -16.96 -32.04 2.62
CA ILE A 62 -16.40 -30.89 3.37
C ILE A 62 -16.72 -29.59 2.63
N VAL A 63 -16.48 -29.55 1.32
CA VAL A 63 -16.71 -28.36 0.51
C VAL A 63 -18.18 -27.99 0.47
N ASP A 64 -19.06 -28.97 0.31
CA ASP A 64 -20.51 -28.78 0.22
C ASP A 64 -21.07 -28.28 1.55
N PHE A 65 -20.62 -28.85 2.67
CA PHE A 65 -20.98 -28.41 4.01
C PHE A 65 -20.65 -26.93 4.25
N PHE A 66 -19.42 -26.50 3.93
CA PHE A 66 -19.02 -25.11 4.11
C PHE A 66 -19.72 -24.18 3.11
N LYS A 67 -19.83 -24.55 1.84
CA LYS A 67 -20.53 -23.74 0.82
C LYS A 67 -22.00 -23.50 1.17
N ALA A 68 -22.68 -24.46 1.78
CA ALA A 68 -24.06 -24.32 2.23
C ALA A 68 -24.26 -23.19 3.26
N ARG A 69 -23.21 -22.80 4.00
CA ARG A 69 -23.22 -21.67 4.96
C ARG A 69 -23.15 -20.30 4.29
N GLY A 70 -22.96 -20.25 2.97
CA GLY A 70 -23.02 -19.03 2.17
C GLY A 70 -21.75 -18.18 2.23
N LYS A 71 -21.92 -16.85 2.24
CA LYS A 71 -20.81 -15.90 2.14
C LYS A 71 -19.84 -16.06 3.32
N GLY A 72 -18.57 -16.31 3.03
CA GLY A 72 -17.51 -16.43 4.04
C GLY A 72 -17.07 -17.86 4.34
N TRP A 73 -17.63 -18.87 3.69
CA TRP A 73 -17.26 -20.27 3.88
C TRP A 73 -15.76 -20.57 3.76
N GLN A 74 -15.04 -19.86 2.86
CA GLN A 74 -13.59 -19.97 2.72
C GLN A 74 -12.82 -19.41 3.93
N THR A 75 -13.34 -18.36 4.57
CA THR A 75 -12.75 -17.81 5.79
C THR A 75 -12.97 -18.77 6.95
N GLU A 76 -14.15 -19.37 7.02
CA GLU A 76 -14.51 -20.32 8.07
C GLU A 76 -13.64 -21.58 8.03
N ILE A 77 -13.50 -22.22 6.86
CA ILE A 77 -12.61 -23.38 6.73
C ILE A 77 -11.16 -23.02 7.06
N ASN A 78 -10.69 -21.82 6.69
CA ASN A 78 -9.37 -21.34 7.05
C ASN A 78 -9.20 -21.18 8.56
N ASN A 79 -10.21 -20.68 9.27
CA ASN A 79 -10.15 -20.50 10.73
C ASN A 79 -10.07 -21.86 11.45
N ILE A 80 -10.86 -22.84 11.01
CA ILE A 80 -10.82 -24.20 11.58
C ILE A 80 -9.45 -24.85 11.37
N LEU A 81 -8.88 -24.71 10.17
CA LEU A 81 -7.52 -25.20 9.90
C LEU A 81 -6.47 -24.47 10.76
N GLN A 82 -6.65 -23.16 10.98
CA GLN A 82 -5.77 -22.37 11.84
C GLN A 82 -5.85 -22.80 13.31
N GLU A 83 -7.04 -23.08 13.82
CA GLU A 83 -7.24 -23.61 15.17
C GLU A 83 -6.54 -24.96 15.34
N TYR A 84 -6.68 -25.85 14.36
CA TYR A 84 -5.96 -27.13 14.35
C TYR A 84 -4.44 -26.93 14.41
N VAL A 85 -3.88 -26.02 13.61
CA VAL A 85 -2.45 -25.68 13.63
C VAL A 85 -2.03 -25.11 14.98
N ASN A 86 -2.83 -24.24 15.59
CA ASN A 86 -2.52 -23.64 16.89
C ASN A 86 -2.65 -24.63 18.07
N SER A 87 -3.40 -25.72 17.89
CA SER A 87 -3.58 -26.77 18.90
C SER A 87 -2.47 -27.82 18.92
N LYS A 88 -1.54 -27.76 17.95
CA LYS A 88 -0.38 -28.64 17.82
C LYS A 88 0.88 -27.95 18.32
#